data_AF-A0A6P6UD99-F1
#
_entry.id   AF-A0A6P6UD99-F1
#
_cell.length_a   1.000
_cell.length_b   1.000
_cell.length_c   1.000
_cell.angle_alpha   90.00
_cell.angle_beta   90.00
_cell.angle_gamma   90.00
#
_symmetry.space_group_name_H-M   'P 1'
#
loop_
_entity.id
_entity.type
_entity.pdbx_description
1 polymer ?
#
loop_
_entity_poly.entity_id
_entity_poly.type
_entity_poly.pdbx_seq_one_letter_code
_entity_poly.pdbx_strand_id
1 'polypeptide(L)'
;MYSPKEYHQIVSAELPDRIRSPYLFSLVVKHMLHGPCGSLNPKSPCMRQNHKCKNNYPKDFCDFTKHGKSSYPLSRRRDDGNSVMIRDHQLDNRWVILYNAYLLAKYDCHINVEVCSAIETVKYVYKYIYKGHDRVIYQLNTEQTNKIIDEIKNFQSARWICALEAMWRIFAFDFSAINPAVIQAEDLNLLYKEFSQYFVWDEDNRIWYPRKRRQVIDRVTTAHPIESERYYLRMLLMHVRRLKSFTDLKTVNGFIACSFKRAAEIRELLQIDNGTEQCLSEAALYKMPSSLRKLFDVILIYCPPSNPKDL
;
A
#
# COMPACT_ATOMS: atom_id res chain seq x y z
N MET A 1 -18.94 -10.61 16.87
CA MET A 1 -19.20 -9.60 15.83
C MET A 1 -19.92 -8.45 16.50
N TYR A 2 -19.36 -7.25 16.47
CA TYR A 2 -20.04 -6.07 17.00
C TYR A 2 -21.37 -5.87 16.28
N SER A 3 -22.42 -5.55 17.01
CA SER A 3 -23.70 -5.13 16.45
C SER A 3 -23.53 -3.80 15.71
N PRO A 4 -24.32 -3.50 14.66
CA PRO A 4 -24.29 -2.21 13.97
C PRO A 4 -24.43 -0.97 14.87
N LYS A 5 -24.99 -1.15 16.08
CA LYS A 5 -25.14 -0.10 17.08
C LYS A 5 -23.82 0.26 17.78
N GLU A 6 -22.90 -0.67 17.91
CA GLU A 6 -21.60 -0.45 18.57
C GLU A 6 -20.64 0.35 17.68
N TYR A 7 -20.82 0.35 16.35
CA TYR A 7 -20.01 1.17 15.45
C TYR A 7 -20.12 2.67 15.73
N HIS A 8 -21.27 3.15 16.22
CA HIS A 8 -21.47 4.56 16.60
C HIS A 8 -20.57 5.03 17.74
N GLN A 9 -20.07 4.10 18.55
CA GLN A 9 -19.15 4.44 19.65
C GLN A 9 -17.73 4.70 19.12
N ILE A 10 -17.41 4.16 17.94
CA ILE A 10 -16.06 4.18 17.37
C ILE A 10 -15.96 5.18 16.22
N VAL A 11 -16.99 5.27 15.37
CA VAL A 11 -17.01 6.13 14.20
C VAL A 11 -18.29 6.95 14.10
N SER A 12 -18.20 8.11 13.49
CA SER A 12 -19.32 9.03 13.26
C SER A 12 -19.25 9.62 11.85
N ALA A 13 -20.41 9.91 11.28
CA ALA A 13 -20.55 10.66 10.03
C ALA A 13 -21.51 11.85 10.22
N GLU A 14 -21.55 12.41 11.43
CA GLU A 14 -22.37 13.55 11.84
C GLU A 14 -21.47 14.70 12.29
N LEU A 15 -21.93 15.94 12.16
CA LEU A 15 -21.27 17.11 12.74
C LEU A 15 -21.27 16.98 14.27
N PRO A 16 -20.11 17.13 14.95
CA PRO A 16 -20.06 17.19 16.41
C PRO A 16 -20.85 18.39 16.94
N ASP A 17 -21.27 18.31 18.20
CA ASP A 17 -21.87 19.45 18.89
C ASP A 17 -20.85 20.59 19.01
N ARG A 18 -21.22 21.78 18.52
CA ARG A 18 -20.36 22.96 18.47
C ARG A 18 -19.99 23.51 19.84
N ILE A 19 -20.86 23.33 20.83
CA ILE A 19 -20.72 23.88 22.18
C ILE A 19 -19.99 22.87 23.06
N ARG A 20 -20.41 21.60 23.02
CA ARG A 20 -19.86 20.54 23.87
C ARG A 20 -18.48 20.06 23.40
N SER A 21 -18.24 20.06 22.09
CA SER A 21 -17.01 19.52 21.49
C SER A 21 -16.44 20.44 20.40
N PRO A 22 -16.12 21.72 20.70
CA PRO A 22 -15.71 22.72 19.71
C PRO A 22 -14.44 22.33 18.96
N TYR A 23 -13.49 21.68 19.65
CA TYR A 23 -12.25 21.20 19.04
C TYR A 23 -12.50 20.10 17.99
N LEU A 24 -13.29 19.07 18.33
CA LEU A 24 -13.62 18.02 17.37
C LEU A 24 -14.46 18.58 16.20
N PHE A 25 -15.38 19.50 16.49
CA PHE A 25 -16.17 20.18 15.48
C PHE A 25 -15.27 20.90 14.46
N SER A 26 -14.30 21.70 14.93
CA SER A 26 -13.39 22.42 14.02
C SER A 26 -12.56 21.46 13.16
N LEU A 27 -12.13 20.32 13.71
CA LEU A 27 -11.41 19.29 12.95
C LEU A 27 -12.29 18.60 11.90
N VAL A 28 -13.54 18.26 12.24
CA VAL A 28 -14.48 17.64 11.30
C VAL A 28 -14.77 18.61 10.14
N VAL A 29 -14.99 19.88 10.45
CA VAL A 29 -15.21 20.91 9.42
C VAL A 29 -13.98 21.12 8.54
N LYS A 30 -12.79 21.11 9.14
CA LYS A 30 -11.51 21.30 8.44
C LYS A 30 -11.15 20.14 7.52
N HIS A 31 -11.39 18.90 7.97
CA HIS A 31 -10.83 17.70 7.33
C HIS A 31 -11.84 16.66 6.85
N MET A 32 -13.00 16.57 7.47
CA MET A 32 -13.96 15.47 7.27
C MET A 32 -15.25 15.93 6.61
N LEU A 33 -15.23 17.03 5.85
CA LEU A 33 -16.33 17.43 4.97
C LEU A 33 -15.96 17.16 3.52
N HIS A 34 -16.85 16.44 2.84
CA HIS A 34 -16.83 16.43 1.39
C HIS A 34 -17.22 17.82 0.90
N GLY A 35 -16.36 18.43 0.06
CA GLY A 35 -16.67 19.74 -0.50
C GLY A 35 -17.91 19.70 -1.40
N PRO A 36 -18.54 20.86 -1.68
CA PRO A 36 -19.66 20.94 -2.60
C PRO A 36 -19.33 20.28 -3.93
N CYS A 37 -20.20 19.41 -4.41
CA CYS A 37 -20.08 18.71 -5.69
C CYS A 37 -21.47 18.43 -6.26
N GLY A 38 -21.55 17.76 -7.41
CA GLY A 38 -22.83 17.49 -8.05
C GLY A 38 -23.42 18.78 -8.61
N SER A 39 -24.69 19.01 -8.31
CA SER A 39 -25.40 20.24 -8.68
C SER A 39 -24.79 21.50 -8.05
N LEU A 40 -24.23 21.38 -6.84
CA LEU A 40 -23.64 22.53 -6.13
C LEU A 40 -22.31 22.97 -6.74
N ASN A 41 -21.55 22.04 -7.31
CA ASN A 41 -20.31 22.36 -8.02
C ASN A 41 -19.92 21.24 -9.01
N PRO A 42 -20.32 21.35 -10.29
CA PRO A 42 -20.01 20.36 -11.31
C PRO A 42 -18.52 20.24 -11.64
N LYS A 43 -17.70 21.25 -11.30
CA LYS A 43 -16.26 21.28 -11.60
C LYS A 43 -15.39 20.67 -10.49
N SER A 44 -16.01 20.11 -9.44
CA SER A 44 -15.27 19.50 -8.33
C SER A 44 -14.48 18.27 -8.80
N PRO A 45 -13.24 18.04 -8.29
CA PRO A 45 -12.39 16.93 -8.75
C PRO A 45 -12.98 15.53 -8.54
N CYS A 46 -13.96 15.38 -7.66
CA CYS A 46 -14.65 14.12 -7.43
C CYS A 46 -15.71 13.78 -8.49
N MET A 47 -16.02 14.70 -9.40
CA MET A 47 -17.06 14.53 -10.40
C MET A 47 -16.61 13.59 -11.51
N ARG A 48 -17.44 12.56 -11.79
CA ARG A 48 -17.26 11.69 -12.95
C ARG A 48 -17.89 12.34 -14.19
N GLN A 49 -17.52 11.84 -15.37
CA GLN A 49 -18.06 12.30 -16.66
C GLN A 49 -19.60 12.26 -16.74
N ASN A 50 -20.24 11.31 -16.02
CA ASN A 50 -21.69 11.21 -15.93
C ASN A 50 -22.35 12.20 -14.95
N HIS A 51 -21.64 13.26 -14.55
CA HIS A 51 -22.10 14.28 -13.60
C HIS A 51 -22.50 13.73 -12.22
N LYS A 52 -22.00 12.55 -11.85
CA LYS A 52 -22.16 12.00 -10.49
C LYS A 52 -20.85 12.07 -9.71
N CYS A 53 -20.96 12.38 -8.42
CA CYS A 53 -19.82 12.33 -7.51
C CYS A 53 -19.30 10.88 -7.43
N LYS A 54 -17.99 10.68 -7.55
CA LYS A 54 -17.32 9.37 -7.46
C LYS A 54 -17.65 8.62 -6.17
N ASN A 55 -17.89 9.35 -5.10
CA ASN A 55 -18.20 8.85 -3.77
C ASN A 55 -19.70 8.94 -3.42
N ASN A 56 -20.56 9.28 -4.39
CA ASN A 56 -22.01 9.42 -4.23
C ASN A 56 -22.41 10.40 -3.10
N TYR A 57 -21.82 11.61 -3.09
CA TYR A 57 -22.28 12.71 -2.23
C TYR A 57 -23.29 13.60 -2.97
N PRO A 58 -24.26 14.20 -2.26
CA PRO A 58 -24.55 14.00 -0.82
C PRO A 58 -25.05 12.58 -0.52
N LYS A 59 -24.75 12.07 0.68
CA LYS A 59 -25.31 10.79 1.16
C LYS A 59 -26.77 10.98 1.61
N ASP A 60 -27.52 9.89 1.70
CA ASP A 60 -28.87 9.95 2.28
C ASP A 60 -28.82 10.04 3.81
N PHE A 61 -29.83 10.69 4.40
CA PHE A 61 -30.05 10.60 5.84
C PHE A 61 -30.42 9.18 6.24
N CYS A 62 -30.00 8.78 7.44
CA CYS A 62 -30.26 7.46 7.97
C CYS A 62 -30.16 7.50 9.50
N ASP A 63 -31.25 7.21 10.21
CA ASP A 63 -31.29 7.30 11.68
C ASP A 63 -30.51 6.21 12.41
N PHE A 64 -30.17 5.12 11.72
CA PHE A 64 -29.47 3.97 12.31
C PHE A 64 -28.44 3.41 11.33
N THR A 65 -27.33 2.86 11.85
CA THR A 65 -26.38 2.15 10.98
C THR A 65 -27.04 0.87 10.46
N LYS A 66 -27.07 0.72 9.14
CA LYS A 66 -27.64 -0.45 8.45
C LYS A 66 -26.56 -1.21 7.72
N HIS A 67 -26.69 -2.53 7.58
CA HIS A 67 -25.85 -3.27 6.63
C HIS A 67 -26.22 -2.85 5.21
N GLY A 68 -25.25 -2.36 4.44
CA GLY A 68 -25.44 -2.04 3.03
C GLY A 68 -25.51 -3.31 2.18
N LYS A 69 -26.01 -3.19 0.94
CA LYS A 69 -26.04 -4.28 -0.05
C LYS A 69 -24.64 -4.76 -0.46
N SER A 70 -23.60 -3.98 -0.20
CA SER A 70 -22.21 -4.25 -0.58
C SER A 70 -21.29 -4.16 0.63
N SER A 71 -21.24 -5.20 1.48
CA SER A 71 -20.20 -5.48 2.52
C SER A 71 -19.86 -4.40 3.57
N TYR A 72 -20.31 -3.16 3.41
CA TYR A 72 -19.98 -1.97 4.16
C TYR A 72 -21.27 -1.43 4.79
N PRO A 73 -21.27 -1.14 6.10
CA PRO A 73 -22.42 -0.58 6.75
C PRO A 73 -22.62 0.88 6.32
N LEU A 74 -23.88 1.24 6.07
CA LEU A 74 -24.31 2.62 5.89
C LEU A 74 -24.34 3.28 7.28
N SER A 75 -23.42 4.20 7.53
CA SER A 75 -23.33 4.92 8.80
C SER A 75 -24.54 5.84 9.01
N ARG A 76 -24.96 5.99 10.27
CA ARG A 76 -26.02 6.93 10.66
C ARG A 76 -25.63 8.37 10.32
N ARG A 77 -26.62 9.09 9.79
CA ARG A 77 -26.60 10.52 9.46
C ARG A 77 -27.99 11.07 9.78
N ARG A 78 -28.18 11.64 10.97
CA ARG A 78 -29.49 12.23 11.34
C ARG A 78 -29.70 13.57 10.65
N ASP A 79 -30.97 13.86 10.36
CA ASP A 79 -31.41 15.19 10.01
C ASP A 79 -31.76 15.94 11.30
N ASP A 80 -30.74 16.57 11.89
CA ASP A 80 -30.82 17.31 13.16
C ASP A 80 -30.88 18.82 12.95
N GLY A 81 -31.04 19.27 11.70
CA GLY A 81 -31.03 20.68 11.31
C GLY A 81 -29.65 21.37 11.38
N ASN A 82 -28.58 20.66 11.78
CA ASN A 82 -27.25 21.24 11.86
C ASN A 82 -26.58 21.30 10.47
N SER A 83 -26.05 22.47 10.13
CA SER A 83 -25.31 22.67 8.88
C SER A 83 -24.17 23.69 9.05
N VAL A 84 -23.17 23.62 8.17
CA VAL A 84 -22.02 24.54 8.10
C VAL A 84 -21.94 25.20 6.74
N MET A 85 -21.49 26.45 6.70
CA MET A 85 -21.21 27.16 5.46
C MET A 85 -19.81 26.80 4.94
N ILE A 86 -19.74 26.18 3.76
CA ILE A 86 -18.48 25.87 3.08
C ILE A 86 -18.57 26.35 1.63
N ARG A 87 -17.73 27.32 1.26
CA ARG A 87 -17.69 27.91 -0.09
C ARG A 87 -19.09 28.34 -0.56
N ASP A 88 -19.78 29.10 0.28
CA ASP A 88 -21.13 29.64 0.04
C ASP A 88 -22.27 28.62 -0.04
N HIS A 89 -22.02 27.37 0.36
CA HIS A 89 -23.04 26.32 0.41
C HIS A 89 -23.25 25.83 1.84
N GLN A 90 -24.51 25.65 2.24
CA GLN A 90 -24.86 24.97 3.49
C GLN A 90 -24.72 23.47 3.32
N LEU A 91 -23.80 22.88 4.10
CA LEU A 91 -23.55 21.44 4.13
C LEU A 91 -23.95 20.86 5.49
N ASP A 92 -24.84 19.88 5.48
CA ASP A 92 -25.31 19.15 6.65
C ASP A 92 -24.60 17.79 6.81
N ASN A 93 -25.13 16.94 7.69
CA ASN A 93 -24.61 15.59 7.96
C ASN A 93 -24.50 14.69 6.72
N ARG A 94 -25.13 15.00 5.59
CA ARG A 94 -25.00 14.22 4.34
C ARG A 94 -23.63 14.38 3.68
N TRP A 95 -22.89 15.41 4.05
CA TRP A 95 -21.58 15.77 3.48
C TRP A 95 -20.40 15.34 4.35
N VAL A 96 -20.65 14.90 5.58
CA VAL A 96 -19.61 14.50 6.52
C VAL A 96 -19.01 13.15 6.10
N ILE A 97 -17.70 13.07 5.98
CA ILE A 97 -16.96 11.83 5.72
C ILE A 97 -16.87 11.06 7.03
N LEU A 98 -17.01 9.74 6.99
CA LEU A 98 -16.91 8.88 8.17
C LEU A 98 -15.56 9.09 8.87
N TYR A 99 -15.58 9.36 10.17
CA TYR A 99 -14.39 9.66 10.97
C TYR A 99 -14.41 8.92 12.31
N ASN A 100 -13.22 8.68 12.87
CA ASN A 100 -13.04 8.31 14.26
C ASN A 100 -12.49 9.52 15.01
N ALA A 101 -13.16 9.93 16.10
CA ALA A 101 -12.84 11.16 16.81
C ALA A 101 -11.40 11.18 17.37
N TYR A 102 -10.93 10.04 17.90
CA TYR A 102 -9.57 9.91 18.44
C TYR A 102 -8.51 10.04 17.34
N LEU A 103 -8.66 9.31 16.22
CA LEU A 103 -7.71 9.35 15.11
C LEU A 103 -7.64 10.75 14.49
N LEU A 104 -8.80 11.38 14.28
CA LEU A 104 -8.88 12.73 13.75
C LEU A 104 -8.19 13.75 14.67
N ALA A 105 -8.45 13.68 15.98
CA ALA A 105 -7.82 14.55 16.96
C ALA A 105 -6.31 14.32 17.10
N LYS A 106 -5.87 13.06 17.01
CA LYS A 106 -4.46 12.68 17.14
C LYS A 106 -3.60 13.14 15.96
N TYR A 107 -4.12 13.03 14.73
CA TYR A 107 -3.32 13.28 13.52
C TYR A 107 -3.64 14.61 12.81
N ASP A 108 -4.70 15.33 13.21
CA ASP A 108 -5.13 16.63 12.63
C ASP A 108 -5.04 16.67 11.09
N CYS A 109 -5.55 15.62 10.44
CA CYS A 109 -5.54 15.50 8.98
C CYS A 109 -6.79 14.78 8.47
N HIS A 110 -7.01 14.82 7.16
CA HIS A 110 -8.05 14.03 6.51
C HIS A 110 -7.68 12.53 6.57
N ILE A 111 -8.52 11.73 7.23
CA ILE A 111 -8.31 10.28 7.38
C ILE A 111 -9.49 9.55 6.74
N ASN A 112 -9.21 8.64 5.80
CA ASN A 112 -10.24 7.75 5.28
C ASN A 112 -10.49 6.61 6.28
N VAL A 113 -11.64 6.61 6.94
CA VAL A 113 -12.06 5.57 7.87
C VAL A 113 -13.17 4.74 7.23
N GLU A 114 -13.01 3.42 7.23
CA GLU A 114 -14.00 2.46 6.72
C GLU A 114 -14.32 1.44 7.82
N VAL A 115 -15.62 1.15 8.02
CA VAL A 115 -16.05 0.07 8.92
C VAL A 115 -16.23 -1.21 8.10
N CYS A 116 -15.57 -2.25 8.58
CA CYS A 116 -15.42 -3.53 7.89
C CYS A 116 -16.14 -4.61 8.70
N SER A 117 -17.41 -4.90 8.39
CA SER A 117 -18.25 -5.79 9.21
C SER A 117 -18.63 -7.12 8.58
N ALA A 118 -18.45 -7.30 7.26
CA ALA A 118 -18.84 -8.51 6.54
C ALA A 118 -17.67 -9.49 6.37
N ILE A 119 -17.97 -10.78 6.13
CA ILE A 119 -16.96 -11.81 5.83
C ILE A 119 -16.21 -11.53 4.52
N GLU A 120 -16.83 -10.80 3.59
CA GLU A 120 -16.17 -10.26 2.39
C GLU A 120 -15.07 -9.25 2.74
N THR A 121 -15.18 -8.59 3.90
CA THR A 121 -14.12 -7.71 4.40
C THR A 121 -12.98 -8.46 5.07
N VAL A 122 -13.22 -9.67 5.58
CA VAL A 122 -12.12 -10.60 5.92
C VAL A 122 -11.35 -10.95 4.65
N LYS A 123 -12.04 -11.22 3.52
CA LYS A 123 -11.35 -11.36 2.23
C LYS A 123 -10.61 -10.09 1.81
N TYR A 124 -11.13 -8.90 2.12
CA TYR A 124 -10.44 -7.63 1.86
C TYR A 124 -9.17 -7.50 2.72
N VAL A 125 -9.25 -7.67 4.04
CA VAL A 125 -8.10 -7.62 4.95
C VAL A 125 -7.07 -8.70 4.59
N TYR A 126 -7.50 -9.94 4.36
CA TYR A 126 -6.64 -11.00 3.83
C TYR A 126 -6.07 -10.64 2.47
N LYS A 127 -6.83 -10.04 1.56
CA LYS A 127 -6.30 -9.54 0.29
C LYS A 127 -5.22 -8.48 0.49
N TYR A 128 -5.20 -7.68 1.54
CA TYR A 128 -4.14 -6.67 1.78
C TYR A 128 -2.96 -7.23 2.57
N ILE A 129 -3.21 -8.14 3.53
CA ILE A 129 -2.16 -8.85 4.27
C ILE A 129 -1.44 -9.85 3.36
N TYR A 130 -2.19 -10.55 2.50
CA TYR A 130 -1.73 -11.54 1.53
C TYR A 130 -1.85 -11.05 0.08
N LYS A 131 -1.81 -9.72 -0.15
CA LYS A 131 -1.62 -9.18 -1.51
C LYS A 131 -0.18 -9.46 -1.89
N GLY A 132 0.01 -10.63 -2.48
CA GLY A 132 1.26 -11.36 -2.54
C GLY A 132 1.01 -12.70 -1.86
N HIS A 133 0.82 -13.80 -2.58
CA HIS A 133 1.58 -14.21 -3.76
C HIS A 133 0.67 -14.53 -4.94
N ASP A 134 1.07 -14.12 -6.16
CA ASP A 134 0.60 -14.75 -7.40
C ASP A 134 1.14 -16.18 -7.41
N ARG A 135 0.65 -17.09 -6.55
CA ARG A 135 1.10 -18.49 -6.53
C ARG A 135 -0.05 -19.38 -6.89
N VAL A 136 0.15 -20.16 -7.95
CA VAL A 136 -0.78 -21.19 -8.40
C VAL A 136 -0.20 -22.53 -8.02
N ILE A 137 -1.05 -23.40 -7.48
CA ILE A 137 -0.75 -24.81 -7.30
C ILE A 137 -1.19 -25.50 -8.58
N TYR A 138 -0.27 -26.17 -9.26
CA TYR A 138 -0.59 -26.94 -10.46
C TYR A 138 0.00 -28.34 -10.36
N GLN A 139 -0.70 -29.30 -10.97
CA GLN A 139 -0.35 -30.71 -10.94
C GLN A 139 0.50 -31.04 -12.17
N LEU A 140 1.67 -31.64 -11.94
CA LEU A 140 2.62 -31.98 -13.02
C LEU A 140 2.34 -33.33 -13.68
N ASN A 141 1.77 -34.28 -12.93
CA ASN A 141 1.53 -35.65 -13.41
C ASN A 141 0.02 -35.98 -13.39
N THR A 142 -0.56 -36.15 -14.57
CA THR A 142 -1.95 -36.59 -14.77
C THR A 142 -2.13 -38.11 -14.76
N GLU A 143 -1.03 -38.88 -14.78
CA GLU A 143 -1.08 -40.33 -14.86
C GLU A 143 -1.14 -40.96 -13.46
N GLN A 144 -2.33 -41.47 -13.11
CA GLN A 144 -2.53 -42.32 -11.94
C GLN A 144 -1.83 -43.66 -12.15
N THR A 145 -0.56 -43.74 -11.76
CA THR A 145 0.07 -45.04 -11.53
C THR A 145 -0.15 -45.45 -10.07
N ASN A 146 -0.58 -46.69 -9.88
CA ASN A 146 -0.98 -47.32 -8.60
C ASN A 146 0.19 -47.51 -7.60
N LYS A 147 1.03 -46.49 -7.39
CA LYS A 147 2.11 -46.51 -6.41
C LYS A 147 2.17 -45.18 -5.68
N ILE A 148 2.17 -45.27 -4.34
CA ILE A 148 2.52 -44.27 -3.32
C ILE A 148 2.45 -42.82 -3.84
N ILE A 149 1.35 -42.13 -3.50
CA ILE A 149 1.14 -40.72 -3.85
C ILE A 149 2.10 -39.88 -3.01
N ASP A 150 3.14 -39.34 -3.66
CA ASP A 150 4.00 -38.31 -3.09
C ASP A 150 3.36 -36.94 -3.39
N GLU A 151 2.63 -36.40 -2.41
CA GLU A 151 1.91 -35.12 -2.52
C GLU A 151 2.84 -33.94 -2.87
N ILE A 152 4.11 -34.01 -2.47
CA ILE A 152 5.13 -32.98 -2.74
C ILE A 152 5.57 -33.02 -4.20
N LYS A 153 5.66 -34.21 -4.82
CA LYS A 153 5.95 -34.34 -6.26
C LYS A 153 4.73 -34.02 -7.14
N ASN A 154 3.53 -34.30 -6.65
CA ASN A 154 2.32 -34.11 -7.44
C ASN A 154 1.85 -32.66 -7.52
N PHE A 155 2.11 -31.83 -6.51
CA PHE A 155 1.69 -30.44 -6.48
C PHE A 155 2.86 -29.50 -6.25
N GLN A 156 3.09 -28.60 -7.19
CA GLN A 156 4.13 -27.56 -7.06
C GLN A 156 3.49 -26.18 -6.90
N SER A 157 4.02 -25.41 -5.95
CA SER A 157 3.64 -24.01 -5.73
C SER A 157 4.54 -23.13 -6.58
N ALA A 158 4.04 -22.64 -7.71
CA ALA A 158 4.79 -21.74 -8.58
C ALA A 158 4.22 -20.34 -8.55
N ARG A 159 5.10 -19.35 -8.74
CA ARG A 159 4.66 -17.96 -8.93
C ARG A 159 4.10 -17.80 -10.34
N TRP A 160 2.82 -17.48 -10.45
CA TRP A 160 2.20 -17.00 -11.68
C TRP A 160 2.82 -15.66 -12.05
N ILE A 161 3.31 -15.60 -13.28
CA ILE A 161 3.81 -14.39 -13.94
C ILE A 161 2.84 -14.14 -15.09
N CYS A 162 2.13 -13.01 -15.08
CA CYS A 162 1.20 -12.70 -16.17
C CYS A 162 1.96 -12.53 -17.49
N ALA A 163 1.30 -12.78 -18.64
CA ALA A 163 1.95 -12.72 -19.96
C ALA A 163 2.70 -11.41 -20.22
N LEU A 164 2.15 -10.29 -19.71
CA LEU A 164 2.82 -9.00 -19.74
C LEU A 164 4.12 -9.04 -18.92
N GLU A 165 4.08 -9.39 -17.63
CA GLU A 165 5.28 -9.48 -16.77
C GLU A 165 6.34 -10.44 -17.34
N ALA A 166 5.92 -11.54 -17.99
CA ALA A 166 6.84 -12.47 -18.64
C ALA A 166 7.53 -11.83 -19.86
N MET A 167 6.79 -11.13 -20.73
CA MET A 167 7.40 -10.36 -21.83
C MET A 167 8.34 -9.28 -21.29
N TRP A 168 7.97 -8.57 -20.23
CA TRP A 168 8.85 -7.57 -19.60
C TRP A 168 10.15 -8.18 -19.09
N ARG A 169 10.11 -9.37 -18.48
CA ARG A 169 11.32 -10.06 -18.01
C ARG A 169 12.20 -10.59 -19.14
N ILE A 170 11.58 -11.06 -20.24
CA ILE A 170 12.32 -11.61 -21.40
C ILE A 170 12.96 -10.49 -22.22
N PHE A 171 12.21 -9.41 -22.46
CA PHE A 171 12.63 -8.35 -23.39
C PHE A 171 13.19 -7.10 -22.71
N ALA A 172 13.14 -7.03 -21.37
CA ALA A 172 13.64 -5.90 -20.58
C ALA A 172 13.18 -4.53 -21.11
N PHE A 173 11.90 -4.42 -21.53
CA PHE A 173 11.37 -3.18 -22.07
C PHE A 173 11.46 -2.02 -21.06
N ASP A 174 11.41 -0.78 -21.55
CA ASP A 174 11.35 0.42 -20.73
C ASP A 174 9.93 0.70 -20.25
N PHE A 175 9.76 0.83 -18.92
CA PHE A 175 8.47 0.74 -18.21
C PHE A 175 7.43 1.79 -18.64
N SER A 176 7.89 2.95 -19.10
CA SER A 176 7.12 4.03 -19.74
C SER A 176 8.03 5.25 -19.92
N ALA A 177 7.80 6.02 -20.97
CA ALA A 177 8.32 7.38 -21.07
C ALA A 177 7.26 8.35 -20.52
N ILE A 178 7.61 9.14 -19.51
CA ILE A 178 6.73 10.19 -18.98
C ILE A 178 6.91 11.44 -19.83
N ASN A 179 5.84 11.86 -20.50
CA ASN A 179 5.79 13.10 -21.27
C ASN A 179 4.60 13.94 -20.77
N PRO A 180 4.77 15.22 -20.38
CA PRO A 180 6.01 16.01 -20.40
C PRO A 180 7.01 15.61 -19.32
N ALA A 181 8.30 15.82 -19.61
CA ALA A 181 9.35 15.73 -18.61
C ALA A 181 8.97 16.66 -17.44
N VAL A 182 8.90 16.11 -16.22
CA VAL A 182 8.65 16.89 -15.02
C VAL A 182 9.96 17.61 -14.67
N ILE A 183 10.30 18.63 -15.45
CA ILE A 183 11.53 19.43 -15.31
C ILE A 183 11.65 19.96 -13.87
N GLN A 184 10.52 20.32 -13.25
CA GLN A 184 10.47 20.74 -11.84
C GLN A 184 10.89 19.65 -10.84
N ALA A 185 10.71 18.36 -11.11
CA ALA A 185 11.08 17.29 -10.17
C ALA A 185 12.58 17.01 -10.16
N GLU A 186 13.27 17.20 -11.29
CA GLU A 186 14.72 17.00 -11.39
C GLU A 186 15.50 17.99 -10.53
N ASP A 187 15.01 19.22 -10.45
CA ASP A 187 15.57 20.31 -9.64
C ASP A 187 15.31 20.13 -8.14
N LEU A 188 14.19 19.49 -7.77
CA LEU A 188 13.77 19.31 -6.38
C LEU A 188 14.57 18.24 -5.62
N ASN A 189 15.42 17.47 -6.31
CA ASN A 189 16.31 16.46 -5.69
C ASN A 189 15.57 15.50 -4.74
N LEU A 190 14.37 15.02 -5.12
CA LEU A 190 13.49 14.26 -4.22
C LEU A 190 13.86 12.76 -4.13
N LEU A 191 13.56 12.15 -2.98
CA LEU A 191 13.43 10.69 -2.86
C LEU A 191 12.07 10.23 -3.40
N TYR A 192 11.97 8.96 -3.82
CA TYR A 192 10.69 8.43 -4.30
C TYR A 192 9.56 8.56 -3.26
N LYS A 193 9.86 8.36 -1.97
CA LYS A 193 8.90 8.54 -0.86
C LYS A 193 8.44 9.98 -0.65
N GLU A 194 9.18 10.95 -1.15
CA GLU A 194 8.87 12.39 -1.04
C GLU A 194 8.03 12.85 -2.24
N PHE A 195 8.06 12.12 -3.36
CA PHE A 195 7.48 12.54 -4.64
C PHE A 195 5.98 12.90 -4.56
N SER A 196 5.19 12.08 -3.87
CA SER A 196 3.74 12.28 -3.71
C SER A 196 3.37 13.49 -2.85
N GLN A 197 4.30 14.05 -2.07
CA GLN A 197 4.09 15.31 -1.37
C GLN A 197 4.05 16.50 -2.35
N TYR A 198 4.70 16.36 -3.51
CA TYR A 198 4.85 17.42 -4.51
C TYR A 198 3.95 17.21 -5.73
N PHE A 199 3.63 15.97 -6.08
CA PHE A 199 2.88 15.65 -7.29
C PHE A 199 1.65 14.76 -7.03
N VAL A 200 0.67 14.85 -7.93
CA VAL A 200 -0.56 14.03 -7.96
C VAL A 200 -0.65 13.36 -9.33
N TRP A 201 -0.87 12.05 -9.36
CA TRP A 201 -1.12 11.31 -10.59
C TRP A 201 -2.58 11.47 -11.04
N ASP A 202 -2.78 11.92 -12.27
CA ASP A 202 -4.06 11.89 -12.95
C ASP A 202 -4.12 10.62 -13.81
N GLU A 203 -4.98 9.67 -13.41
CA GLU A 203 -5.12 8.37 -14.06
C GLU A 203 -5.77 8.48 -15.44
N ASP A 204 -6.69 9.43 -15.63
CA ASP A 204 -7.43 9.59 -16.88
C ASP A 204 -6.51 10.14 -17.97
N ASN A 205 -5.70 11.14 -17.62
CA ASN A 205 -4.78 11.78 -18.57
C ASN A 205 -3.38 11.16 -18.55
N ARG A 206 -3.06 10.30 -17.58
CA ARG A 206 -1.74 9.70 -17.34
C ARG A 206 -0.62 10.75 -17.18
N ILE A 207 -0.93 11.83 -16.47
CA ILE A 207 -0.02 12.97 -16.26
C ILE A 207 0.14 13.26 -14.77
N TRP A 208 1.34 13.69 -14.38
CA TRP A 208 1.62 14.21 -13.04
C TRP A 208 1.39 15.72 -12.97
N TYR A 209 0.62 16.17 -11.99
CA TYR A 209 0.38 17.58 -11.72
C TYR A 209 1.05 18.02 -10.41
N PRO A 210 1.60 19.26 -10.36
CA PRO A 210 2.03 19.86 -9.10
C PRO A 210 0.88 19.93 -8.09
N ARG A 211 1.14 19.47 -6.87
CA ARG A 211 0.15 19.41 -5.80
C ARG A 211 -0.07 20.80 -5.21
N LYS A 212 -1.35 21.17 -5.03
CA LYS A 212 -1.76 22.46 -4.46
C LYS A 212 -1.61 22.58 -2.95
N ARG A 213 -1.70 21.46 -2.19
CA ARG A 213 -1.59 21.42 -0.72
C ARG A 213 -0.53 20.41 -0.31
N ARG A 214 0.46 20.82 0.49
CA ARG A 214 1.55 19.96 0.99
C ARG A 214 1.20 19.46 2.40
N GLN A 215 1.84 18.37 2.86
CA GLN A 215 1.48 17.50 4.01
C GLN A 215 0.51 16.36 3.64
N VAL A 216 1.09 15.24 3.18
CA VAL A 216 0.37 14.00 2.83
C VAL A 216 1.15 12.81 3.38
N ILE A 217 0.44 11.87 3.99
CA ILE A 217 0.97 10.54 4.33
C ILE A 217 0.64 9.62 3.15
N ASP A 218 1.66 9.17 2.43
CA ASP A 218 1.48 8.31 1.25
C ASP A 218 1.70 6.82 1.56
N ARG A 219 1.22 5.96 0.67
CA ARG A 219 1.35 4.50 0.74
C ARG A 219 2.40 4.05 -0.28
N VAL A 220 3.59 3.76 0.20
CA VAL A 220 4.61 3.06 -0.59
C VAL A 220 4.33 1.56 -0.54
N THR A 221 4.25 0.90 -1.70
CA THR A 221 4.08 -0.56 -1.77
C THR A 221 5.16 -1.26 -0.95
N THR A 222 4.73 -2.17 -0.07
CA THR A 222 5.65 -3.03 0.67
C THR A 222 6.23 -4.08 -0.27
N ALA A 223 7.50 -4.41 -0.06
CA ALA A 223 8.15 -5.53 -0.72
C ALA A 223 8.79 -6.37 0.39
N HIS A 224 8.54 -7.68 0.38
CA HIS A 224 9.13 -8.60 1.34
C HIS A 224 10.54 -9.02 0.86
N PRO A 225 11.53 -9.27 1.75
CA PRO A 225 12.87 -9.72 1.34
C PRO A 225 12.88 -10.95 0.42
N ILE A 226 11.92 -11.88 0.58
CA ILE A 226 11.72 -13.05 -0.30
C ILE A 226 11.44 -12.66 -1.76
N GLU A 227 10.94 -11.45 -2.03
CA GLU A 227 10.71 -10.93 -3.38
C GLU A 227 12.01 -10.45 -4.07
N SER A 228 13.18 -10.64 -3.45
CA SER A 228 14.51 -10.48 -4.04
C SER A 228 14.68 -9.13 -4.76
N GLU A 229 14.89 -9.11 -6.07
CA GLU A 229 15.12 -7.89 -6.87
C GLU A 229 14.08 -6.79 -6.64
N ARG A 230 12.80 -7.14 -6.37
CA ARG A 230 11.76 -6.14 -6.06
C ARG A 230 12.01 -5.46 -4.71
N TYR A 231 12.47 -6.22 -3.72
CA TYR A 231 12.84 -5.68 -2.40
C TYR A 231 14.01 -4.71 -2.54
N TYR A 232 15.06 -5.10 -3.26
CA TYR A 232 16.24 -4.25 -3.45
C TYR A 232 15.95 -3.02 -4.33
N LEU A 233 15.10 -3.14 -5.35
CA LEU A 233 14.61 -2.00 -6.12
C LEU A 233 13.88 -1.00 -5.21
N ARG A 234 12.97 -1.48 -4.36
CA ARG A 234 12.27 -0.64 -3.39
C ARG A 234 13.27 0.04 -2.44
N MET A 235 14.22 -0.72 -1.89
CA MET A 235 15.27 -0.18 -1.03
C MET A 235 16.02 0.97 -1.68
N LEU A 236 16.46 0.80 -2.93
CA LEU A 236 17.17 1.84 -3.66
C LEU A 236 16.27 3.07 -3.92
N LEU A 237 15.02 2.88 -4.33
CA LEU A 237 14.07 3.98 -4.52
C LEU A 237 13.84 4.80 -3.24
N MET A 238 13.99 4.18 -2.06
CA MET A 238 13.82 4.85 -0.77
C MET A 238 15.03 5.65 -0.31
N HIS A 239 16.22 5.39 -0.86
CA HIS A 239 17.50 5.94 -0.38
C HIS A 239 18.30 6.70 -1.44
N VAL A 240 18.02 6.51 -2.73
CA VAL A 240 18.73 7.17 -3.83
C VAL A 240 17.88 8.31 -4.39
N ARG A 241 18.46 9.52 -4.43
CA ARG A 241 17.83 10.73 -5.00
C ARG A 241 18.13 10.86 -6.50
N ARG A 242 17.31 11.66 -7.21
CA ARG A 242 17.51 12.03 -8.64
C ARG A 242 17.57 10.85 -9.61
N LEU A 243 16.72 9.87 -9.39
CA LEU A 243 16.63 8.71 -10.29
C LEU A 243 15.88 9.11 -11.57
N LYS A 244 16.52 8.96 -12.73
CA LYS A 244 15.90 9.19 -14.05
C LYS A 244 15.57 7.90 -14.79
N SER A 245 16.24 6.80 -14.42
CA SER A 245 16.06 5.49 -15.05
C SER A 245 16.46 4.33 -14.13
N PHE A 246 16.12 3.10 -14.52
CA PHE A 246 16.63 1.89 -13.85
C PHE A 246 18.16 1.75 -13.99
N THR A 247 18.73 2.27 -15.07
CA THR A 247 20.17 2.29 -15.27
C THR A 247 20.85 3.20 -14.25
N ASP A 248 20.29 4.38 -13.97
CA ASP A 248 20.80 5.28 -12.92
C ASP A 248 20.71 4.64 -11.53
N LEU A 249 19.60 3.94 -11.27
CA LEU A 249 19.40 3.14 -10.06
C LEU A 249 20.51 2.10 -9.87
N LYS A 250 20.96 1.45 -10.94
CA LYS A 250 22.04 0.46 -10.91
C LYS A 250 23.44 1.08 -10.97
N THR A 251 23.56 2.35 -11.35
CA THR A 251 24.85 3.03 -11.48
C THR A 251 25.35 3.48 -10.11
N VAL A 252 26.46 2.93 -9.65
CA VAL A 252 27.13 3.32 -8.40
C VAL A 252 28.56 3.71 -8.74
N ASN A 253 28.99 4.92 -8.39
CA ASN A 253 30.35 5.41 -8.61
C ASN A 253 30.85 5.25 -10.07
N GLY A 254 29.95 5.44 -11.05
CA GLY A 254 30.27 5.30 -12.48
C GLY A 254 30.18 3.88 -13.04
N PHE A 255 29.92 2.86 -12.22
CA PHE A 255 29.76 1.47 -12.66
C PHE A 255 28.30 1.02 -12.61
N ILE A 256 27.83 0.35 -13.67
CA ILE A 256 26.49 -0.22 -13.73
C ILE A 256 26.50 -1.62 -13.11
N ALA A 257 25.83 -1.78 -11.98
CA ALA A 257 25.66 -3.08 -11.35
C ALA A 257 24.78 -4.03 -12.19
N CYS A 258 25.05 -5.34 -12.09
CA CYS A 258 24.28 -6.37 -12.79
C CYS A 258 22.86 -6.58 -12.22
N SER A 259 22.59 -6.16 -10.98
CA SER A 259 21.30 -6.32 -10.30
C SER A 259 21.03 -5.18 -9.31
N PHE A 260 19.77 -5.04 -8.88
CA PHE A 260 19.41 -4.09 -7.83
C PHE A 260 19.99 -4.50 -6.48
N LYS A 261 20.08 -5.81 -6.20
CA LYS A 261 20.79 -6.32 -5.02
C LYS A 261 22.23 -5.81 -4.99
N ARG A 262 22.97 -6.02 -6.08
CA ARG A 262 24.37 -5.60 -6.16
C ARG A 262 24.52 -4.09 -6.05
N ALA A 263 23.62 -3.33 -6.68
CA ALA A 263 23.61 -1.87 -6.55
C ALA A 263 23.33 -1.40 -5.10
N ALA A 264 22.53 -2.16 -4.33
CA ALA A 264 22.28 -1.88 -2.92
C ALA A 264 23.45 -2.28 -2.01
N GLU A 265 24.14 -3.38 -2.32
CA GLU A 265 25.38 -3.81 -1.65
C GLU A 265 26.50 -2.78 -1.79
N ILE A 266 26.79 -2.32 -3.02
CA ILE A 266 27.87 -1.35 -3.27
C ILE A 266 27.54 0.01 -2.59
N ARG A 267 26.26 0.31 -2.40
CA ARG A 267 25.80 1.50 -1.65
C ARG A 267 25.74 1.30 -0.14
N GLU A 268 26.15 0.13 0.36
CA GLU A 268 26.15 -0.22 1.79
C GLU A 268 24.76 -0.07 2.44
N LEU A 269 23.69 -0.24 1.65
CA LEU A 269 22.31 -0.21 2.14
C LEU A 269 21.89 -1.54 2.79
N LEU A 270 22.73 -2.57 2.66
CA LEU A 270 22.56 -3.87 3.30
C LEU A 270 23.57 -3.98 4.43
N GLN A 271 23.10 -4.27 5.64
CA GLN A 271 24.00 -4.74 6.68
C GLN A 271 24.53 -6.12 6.28
N ILE A 272 25.85 -6.28 6.33
CA ILE A 272 26.50 -7.58 6.20
C ILE A 272 26.15 -8.33 7.48
N ASP A 273 25.16 -9.23 7.41
CA ASP A 273 24.87 -10.14 8.50
C ASP A 273 25.92 -11.26 8.47
N ASN A 274 27.04 -11.02 9.15
CA ASN A 274 28.10 -12.02 9.32
C ASN A 274 27.77 -12.99 10.47
N GLY A 275 26.59 -12.89 11.09
CA GLY A 275 26.18 -13.77 12.18
C GLY A 275 26.20 -15.24 11.78
N THR A 276 25.92 -15.55 10.51
CA THR A 276 26.00 -16.91 9.98
C THR A 276 27.43 -17.44 9.92
N GLU A 277 28.36 -16.61 9.44
CA GLU A 277 29.77 -16.95 9.28
C GLU A 277 30.47 -17.07 10.64
N GLN A 278 30.14 -16.17 11.57
CA GLN A 278 30.57 -16.24 12.96
C GLN A 278 30.00 -17.47 13.67
N CYS A 279 28.72 -17.79 13.48
CA CYS A 279 28.08 -18.97 14.07
C CYS A 279 28.72 -20.27 13.60
N LEU A 280 28.99 -20.40 12.29
CA LEU A 280 29.68 -21.57 11.74
C LEU A 280 31.14 -21.65 12.20
N SER A 281 31.85 -20.51 12.23
CA SER A 281 33.23 -20.44 12.71
C SER A 281 33.34 -20.84 14.18
N GLU A 282 32.41 -20.39 15.02
CA GLU A 282 32.35 -20.74 16.43
C GLU A 282 32.00 -22.23 16.61
N ALA A 283 30.96 -22.70 15.93
CA ALA A 283 30.54 -24.10 15.99
C ALA A 283 31.64 -25.07 15.53
N ALA A 284 32.46 -24.67 14.55
CA ALA A 284 33.56 -25.48 14.05
C ALA A 284 34.62 -25.80 15.13
N LEU A 285 34.73 -24.97 16.17
CA LEU A 285 35.70 -25.17 17.26
C LEU A 285 35.31 -26.32 18.21
N TYR A 286 34.01 -26.65 18.32
CA TYR A 286 33.53 -27.57 19.36
C TYR A 286 32.43 -28.55 18.92
N LYS A 287 31.90 -28.45 17.70
CA LYS A 287 30.87 -29.37 17.17
C LYS A 287 31.47 -30.43 16.26
N MET A 288 30.90 -31.64 16.35
CA MET A 288 31.24 -32.74 15.46
C MET A 288 30.77 -32.46 14.01
N PRO A 289 31.46 -32.98 12.96
CA PRO A 289 31.13 -32.74 11.55
C PRO A 289 29.69 -33.09 11.13
N SER A 290 29.04 -34.04 11.80
CA SER A 290 27.62 -34.37 11.55
C SER A 290 26.67 -33.30 12.10
N SER A 291 27.04 -32.65 13.21
CA SER A 291 26.26 -31.56 13.81
C SER A 291 26.46 -30.24 13.06
N LEU A 292 27.65 -30.00 12.51
CA LEU A 292 27.92 -28.86 11.62
C LEU A 292 27.07 -28.89 10.35
N ARG A 293 26.95 -30.06 9.70
CA ARG A 293 26.09 -30.22 8.53
C ARG A 293 24.62 -29.91 8.84
N LYS A 294 24.11 -30.37 9.98
CA LYS A 294 22.75 -30.03 10.43
C LYS A 294 22.59 -28.55 10.73
N LEU A 295 23.58 -27.91 11.33
CA LEU A 295 23.57 -26.47 11.59
C LEU A 295 23.56 -25.67 10.29
N PHE A 296 24.34 -26.08 9.30
CA PHE A 296 24.34 -25.51 7.95
C PHE A 296 22.97 -25.63 7.27
N ASP A 297 22.32 -26.80 7.35
CA ASP A 297 20.96 -26.99 6.81
C ASP A 297 19.94 -26.07 7.50
N VAL A 298 20.01 -25.94 8.83
CA VAL A 298 19.14 -25.03 9.61
C VAL A 298 19.35 -23.57 9.19
N ILE A 299 20.60 -23.16 8.98
CA ILE A 299 20.94 -21.83 8.48
C ILE A 299 20.31 -21.60 7.10
N LEU A 300 20.48 -22.53 6.15
CA LEU A 300 19.94 -22.37 4.80
C LEU A 300 18.40 -22.29 4.76
N ILE A 301 17.73 -23.00 5.67
CA ILE A 301 16.26 -23.06 5.71
C ILE A 301 15.66 -21.84 6.41
N TYR A 302 16.22 -21.43 7.55
CA TYR A 302 15.57 -20.46 8.44
C TYR A 302 16.22 -19.08 8.43
N CYS A 303 17.52 -18.99 8.14
CA CYS A 303 18.28 -17.73 8.05
C CYS A 303 19.21 -17.74 6.83
N PRO A 304 18.65 -17.81 5.59
CA PRO A 304 19.46 -17.96 4.40
C PRO A 304 20.42 -16.76 4.24
N PRO A 305 21.72 -17.00 4.16
CA PRO A 305 22.72 -15.95 4.02
C PRO A 305 22.60 -15.26 2.65
N SER A 306 23.12 -14.04 2.56
CA SER A 306 23.09 -13.27 1.32
C SER A 306 23.78 -13.99 0.15
N ASN A 307 24.83 -14.76 0.42
CA ASN A 307 25.48 -15.66 -0.54
C ASN A 307 25.85 -16.99 0.12
N PRO A 308 25.02 -18.05 -0.02
CA PRO A 308 25.30 -19.34 0.58
C PRO A 308 26.55 -20.04 0.06
N LYS A 309 27.08 -19.64 -1.11
CA LYS A 309 28.27 -20.26 -1.71
C LYS A 309 29.58 -19.80 -1.05
N ASP A 310 29.54 -18.69 -0.33
CA ASP A 310 30.71 -18.11 0.33
C ASP A 310 30.88 -18.65 1.78
N LEU A 311 29.96 -19.52 2.24
CA LEU A 311 29.89 -20.07 3.61
C LEU A 311 30.49 -21.47 3.75
#